data_AF-A0A6A4UXS3-F1
#
_entry.id   AF-A0A6A4UXS3-F1
#
_cell.length_a   1.000
_cell.length_b   1.000
_cell.length_c   1.000
_cell.angle_alpha   90.00
_cell.angle_beta   90.00
_cell.angle_gamma   90.00
#
_symmetry.space_group_name_H-M   'P 1'
#
loop_
_entity.id
_entity.type
_entity.pdbx_description
1 polymer ?
#
loop_
_entity_poly.entity_id
_entity_poly.type
_entity_poly.pdbx_seq_one_letter_code
_entity_poly.pdbx_strand_id
1 'polypeptide(L)'
;MKIIFNLIRKFFRIYWTSYILVHIFLFATSYFISSLILTNANPEVISENHIVLLNGMGVMTSFFILVIDKLNLARLKTMYTKIEKVPLVKREITQGVRMLNFIFSITFSMFILLGTQYIMLLFGEKSMFFLSALMLYVFIGFIVVLGVWHGLEILDDVKTD
;
A
#
# COMPACT_ATOMS: atom_id res chain seq x y z
N MET A 1 11.65 -10.57 22.69
CA MET A 1 11.83 -11.30 21.39
C MET A 1 10.57 -12.01 20.88
N LYS A 2 9.88 -12.87 21.64
CA LYS A 2 8.68 -13.62 21.17
C LYS A 2 7.58 -12.74 20.55
N ILE A 3 7.34 -11.56 21.10
CA ILE A 3 6.33 -10.61 20.62
C ILE A 3 6.67 -10.08 19.23
N ILE A 4 7.90 -9.62 19.02
CA ILE A 4 8.40 -9.10 17.73
C ILE A 4 8.36 -10.19 16.67
N PHE A 5 8.80 -11.41 17.00
CA PHE A 5 8.75 -12.53 16.06
C PHE A 5 7.31 -12.88 15.64
N ASN A 6 6.37 -12.89 16.60
CA ASN A 6 4.96 -13.10 16.31
C ASN A 6 4.36 -11.99 15.43
N LEU A 7 4.79 -10.74 15.64
CA LEU A 7 4.38 -9.60 14.82
C LEU A 7 4.87 -9.77 13.37
N ILE A 8 6.17 -10.04 13.18
CA ILE A 8 6.78 -10.29 11.86
C ILE A 8 6.07 -11.45 11.15
N ARG A 9 5.84 -12.57 11.86
CA ARG A 9 5.13 -13.73 11.30
C ARG A 9 3.70 -13.39 10.86
N LYS A 10 3.00 -12.54 11.61
CA LYS A 10 1.67 -12.05 11.23
C LYS A 10 1.74 -11.17 9.98
N PHE A 11 2.72 -10.29 9.86
CA PHE A 11 2.91 -9.47 8.66
C PHE A 11 3.21 -10.31 7.43
N PHE A 12 4.17 -11.23 7.50
CA PHE A 12 4.42 -12.16 6.40
C PHE A 12 3.15 -12.91 6.00
N ARG A 13 2.38 -13.39 6.98
CA ARG A 13 1.10 -14.03 6.71
C ARG A 13 0.14 -13.09 5.98
N ILE A 14 0.02 -11.83 6.40
CA ILE A 14 -0.80 -10.82 5.73
C ILE A 14 -0.40 -10.73 4.26
N TYR A 15 0.88 -10.58 3.91
CA TYR A 15 1.34 -10.48 2.51
C TYR A 15 0.98 -11.69 1.66
N TRP A 16 1.14 -12.90 2.19
CA TRP A 16 0.79 -14.13 1.48
C TRP A 16 -0.72 -14.35 1.34
N THR A 17 -1.50 -13.88 2.33
CA THR A 17 -2.97 -13.89 2.26
C THR A 17 -3.54 -12.72 1.46
N SER A 18 -2.74 -11.67 1.28
CA SER A 18 -3.02 -10.53 0.42
C SER A 18 -2.59 -10.86 -0.99
N TYR A 19 -2.99 -10.04 -1.95
CA TYR A 19 -2.66 -10.24 -3.35
C TYR A 19 -1.14 -10.05 -3.58
N ILE A 20 -0.30 -11.06 -3.27
CA ILE A 20 1.16 -10.98 -3.45
C ILE A 20 1.55 -10.66 -4.90
N LEU A 21 0.74 -11.12 -5.86
CA LEU A 21 0.88 -10.79 -7.26
C LEU A 21 0.74 -9.28 -7.52
N VAL A 22 -0.10 -8.58 -6.76
CA VAL A 22 -0.20 -7.12 -6.84
C VAL A 22 1.09 -6.48 -6.36
N HIS A 23 1.67 -6.93 -5.24
CA HIS A 23 2.96 -6.40 -4.78
C HIS A 23 4.08 -6.64 -5.81
N ILE A 24 4.16 -7.85 -6.38
CA ILE A 24 5.12 -8.17 -7.44
C ILE A 24 4.91 -7.27 -8.66
N PHE A 25 3.67 -7.10 -9.10
CA PHE A 25 3.31 -6.20 -10.20
C PHE A 25 3.73 -4.76 -9.90
N LEU A 26 3.40 -4.24 -8.72
CA LEU A 26 3.80 -2.90 -8.27
C LEU A 26 5.32 -2.72 -8.33
N PHE A 27 6.09 -3.67 -7.80
CA PHE A 27 7.55 -3.62 -7.84
C PHE A 27 8.10 -3.67 -9.27
N ALA A 28 7.55 -4.52 -10.13
CA ALA A 28 7.95 -4.59 -11.54
C ALA A 28 7.65 -3.29 -12.29
N THR A 29 6.46 -2.71 -12.08
CA THR A 29 6.10 -1.40 -12.66
C THR A 29 6.99 -0.29 -12.11
N SER A 30 7.32 -0.31 -10.81
CA SER A 30 8.24 0.64 -10.19
C SER A 30 9.63 0.58 -10.81
N TYR A 31 10.13 -0.63 -11.07
CA TYR A 31 11.41 -0.83 -11.76
C TYR A 31 11.38 -0.25 -13.16
N PHE A 32 10.33 -0.52 -13.93
CA PHE A 32 10.16 0.01 -15.28
C PHE A 32 10.11 1.54 -15.30
N ILE A 33 9.30 2.16 -14.43
CA ILE A 33 9.20 3.62 -14.30
C ILE A 33 10.56 4.22 -13.89
N SER A 34 11.22 3.64 -12.89
CA SER A 34 12.53 4.12 -12.44
C SER A 34 13.57 4.04 -13.57
N SER A 35 13.57 2.96 -14.34
CA SER A 35 14.47 2.80 -15.49
C SER A 35 14.20 3.86 -16.56
N LEU A 36 12.94 4.12 -16.89
CA LEU A 36 12.56 5.17 -17.83
C LEU A 36 13.01 6.56 -17.38
N ILE A 37 12.83 6.88 -16.09
CA ILE A 37 13.25 8.18 -15.54
C ILE A 37 14.77 8.31 -15.62
N LEU A 38 15.52 7.29 -15.16
CA LEU A 38 16.99 7.32 -15.18
C LEU A 38 17.57 7.38 -16.59
N THR A 39 16.88 6.84 -17.59
CA THR A 39 17.32 6.85 -18.98
C THR A 39 17.07 8.19 -19.67
N ASN A 40 16.01 8.92 -19.31
CA ASN A 40 15.54 10.09 -20.06
C ASN A 40 15.68 11.43 -19.34
N ALA A 41 15.88 11.45 -18.02
CA ALA A 41 15.95 12.68 -17.24
C ALA A 41 17.39 13.05 -16.85
N ASN A 42 17.64 14.36 -16.74
CA ASN A 42 18.93 14.88 -16.30
C ASN A 42 19.18 14.49 -14.82
N PRO A 43 20.29 13.80 -14.49
CA PRO A 43 20.61 13.37 -13.13
C PRO A 43 20.60 14.48 -12.07
N GLU A 44 21.00 15.70 -12.44
CA GLU A 44 21.01 16.85 -11.52
C GLU A 44 19.60 17.24 -11.10
N VAL A 45 18.67 17.31 -12.07
CA VAL A 45 17.25 17.63 -11.84
C VAL A 45 16.58 16.55 -10.97
N ILE A 46 16.94 15.27 -11.18
CA ILE A 46 16.42 14.16 -10.37
C ILE A 46 16.90 14.30 -8.92
N SER A 47 18.19 14.59 -8.73
CA SER A 47 18.81 14.69 -7.41
C SER A 47 18.25 15.85 -6.59
N GLU A 48 18.05 17.01 -7.22
CA GLU A 48 17.53 18.22 -6.58
C GLU A 48 16.06 18.04 -6.15
N ASN A 49 15.24 17.45 -7.02
CA ASN A 49 13.81 17.27 -6.75
C ASN A 49 13.48 16.06 -5.86
N HIS A 50 14.43 15.15 -5.63
CA HIS A 50 14.18 13.91 -4.88
C HIS A 50 13.61 14.17 -3.48
N ILE A 51 14.20 15.12 -2.74
CA ILE A 51 13.78 15.44 -1.36
C ILE A 51 12.38 16.08 -1.37
N VAL A 52 12.13 16.99 -2.32
CA VAL A 52 10.82 17.63 -2.49
C VAL A 52 9.74 16.59 -2.77
N LEU A 53 10.01 15.66 -3.70
CA LEU A 53 9.10 14.56 -4.02
C LEU A 53 8.88 13.63 -2.82
N LEU A 54 9.94 13.24 -2.12
CA LEU A 54 9.82 12.37 -0.94
C LEU A 54 8.98 13.02 0.17
N ASN A 55 9.18 14.31 0.44
CA ASN A 55 8.39 15.06 1.40
C ASN A 55 6.92 15.13 0.98
N GLY A 56 6.66 15.42 -0.30
CA GLY A 56 5.31 15.37 -0.87
C GLY A 56 4.66 13.99 -0.68
N MET A 57 5.41 12.92 -0.90
CA MET A 57 4.93 11.56 -0.65
C MET A 57 4.67 11.28 0.83
N GLY A 58 5.45 11.85 1.74
CA GLY A 58 5.19 11.78 3.19
C GLY A 58 3.86 12.44 3.56
N VAL A 59 3.57 13.60 2.98
CA VAL A 59 2.27 14.29 3.16
C VAL A 59 1.12 13.46 2.57
N MET A 60 1.27 12.94 1.35
CA MET A 60 0.24 12.10 0.72
C MET A 60 -0.01 10.81 1.51
N THR A 61 1.04 10.18 2.05
CA THR A 61 0.90 9.00 2.93
C THR A 61 0.15 9.35 4.22
N SER A 62 0.36 10.55 4.76
CA SER A 62 -0.38 11.04 5.93
C SER A 62 -1.87 11.21 5.63
N PHE A 63 -2.21 11.83 4.49
CA PHE A 63 -3.60 11.91 4.02
C PHE A 63 -4.22 10.53 3.80
N PHE A 64 -3.48 9.60 3.22
CA PHE A 64 -3.96 8.24 2.99
C PHE A 64 -4.38 7.55 4.29
N ILE A 65 -3.60 7.71 5.37
CA ILE A 65 -3.95 7.17 6.69
C ILE A 65 -5.25 7.80 7.23
N LEU A 66 -5.43 9.11 7.05
CA LEU A 66 -6.67 9.79 7.45
C LEU A 66 -7.89 9.24 6.72
N VAL A 67 -7.75 8.90 5.43
CA VAL A 67 -8.86 8.26 4.68
C VAL A 67 -9.11 6.84 5.18
N ILE A 68 -8.07 6.07 5.51
CA ILE A 68 -8.26 4.74 6.13
C ILE A 68 -9.03 4.86 7.45
N ASP A 69 -8.75 5.88 8.26
CA ASP A 69 -9.44 6.09 9.54
C ASP A 69 -10.94 6.36 9.37
N LYS A 70 -11.35 6.90 8.21
CA LYS A 70 -12.77 7.06 7.84
C LYS A 70 -13.44 5.75 7.44
N LEU A 71 -12.69 4.71 7.07
CA LEU A 71 -13.27 3.42 6.74
C LEU A 71 -13.78 2.71 7.99
N ASN A 72 -15.05 2.30 7.96
CA ASN A 72 -15.58 1.38 8.96
C ASN A 72 -15.10 -0.05 8.69
N LEU A 73 -13.87 -0.37 9.15
CA LEU A 73 -13.21 -1.66 8.93
C LEU A 73 -14.00 -2.85 9.50
N ALA A 74 -14.70 -2.65 10.63
CA ALA A 74 -15.55 -3.68 11.23
C ALA A 74 -16.71 -4.04 10.29
N ARG A 75 -17.36 -3.02 9.72
CA ARG A 75 -18.43 -3.18 8.74
C ARG A 75 -17.95 -3.85 7.46
N LEU A 76 -16.78 -3.47 6.95
CA LEU A 76 -16.19 -4.08 5.76
C LEU A 76 -16.05 -5.60 5.93
N LYS A 77 -15.64 -6.05 7.12
CA LYS A 77 -15.54 -7.47 7.45
C LYS A 77 -16.90 -8.17 7.47
N THR A 78 -17.94 -7.54 8.02
CA THR A 78 -19.26 -8.16 8.16
C THR A 78 -20.12 -8.11 6.91
N MET A 79 -19.90 -7.13 6.02
CA MET A 79 -20.70 -6.95 4.81
C MET A 79 -20.30 -7.94 3.70
N TYR A 80 -19.00 -8.23 3.57
CA TYR A 80 -18.47 -9.10 2.52
C TYR A 80 -18.12 -10.49 3.07
N THR A 81 -19.14 -11.29 3.36
CA THR A 81 -19.02 -12.62 3.99
C THR A 81 -18.70 -13.75 3.01
N LYS A 82 -18.78 -13.51 1.70
CA LYS A 82 -18.48 -14.53 0.67
C LYS A 82 -17.09 -15.09 0.89
N ILE A 83 -17.01 -16.41 1.01
CA ILE A 83 -15.76 -17.13 1.24
C ILE A 83 -14.99 -17.23 -0.08
N GLU A 84 -13.72 -16.85 -0.03
CA GLU A 84 -12.77 -17.01 -1.12
C GLU A 84 -11.62 -17.92 -0.71
N LYS A 85 -11.23 -18.80 -1.64
CA LYS A 85 -10.03 -19.62 -1.49
C LYS A 85 -8.82 -18.79 -1.88
N VAL A 86 -7.87 -18.66 -0.97
CA VAL A 86 -6.56 -18.03 -1.24
C VAL A 86 -5.65 -19.10 -1.85
N PRO A 87 -5.30 -19.01 -3.15
CA PRO A 87 -4.62 -20.10 -3.87
C PRO A 87 -3.27 -20.49 -3.23
N LEU A 88 -2.53 -19.49 -2.74
CA LEU A 88 -1.17 -19.69 -2.23
C LEU A 88 -1.12 -20.19 -0.79
N VAL A 89 -2.18 -19.98 0.01
CA VAL A 89 -2.17 -20.29 1.45
C VAL A 89 -3.10 -21.47 1.79
N LYS A 90 -3.81 -22.02 0.79
CA LYS A 90 -4.82 -23.09 0.97
C LYS A 90 -5.78 -22.80 2.12
N ARG A 91 -6.13 -21.52 2.30
CA ARG A 91 -7.02 -21.04 3.35
C ARG A 91 -8.24 -20.38 2.74
N GLU A 92 -9.34 -20.52 3.44
CA GLU A 92 -10.60 -19.87 3.15
C GLU A 92 -10.72 -18.64 4.03
N ILE A 93 -10.90 -17.48 3.39
CA ILE A 93 -11.13 -16.21 4.07
C ILE A 93 -12.32 -15.51 3.42
N THR A 94 -13.05 -14.71 4.19
CA THR A 94 -14.11 -13.85 3.64
C THR A 94 -13.50 -12.75 2.77
N GLN A 95 -14.21 -12.33 1.73
CA GLN A 95 -13.86 -11.18 0.88
C GLN A 95 -13.49 -9.93 1.69
N GLY A 96 -14.27 -9.59 2.73
CA GLY A 96 -13.99 -8.42 3.58
C GLY A 96 -12.64 -8.51 4.29
N VAL A 97 -12.30 -9.67 4.85
CA VAL A 97 -10.97 -9.92 5.45
C VAL A 97 -9.87 -9.83 4.40
N ARG A 98 -10.09 -10.30 3.17
CA ARG A 98 -9.11 -10.20 2.10
C ARG A 98 -8.84 -8.74 1.70
N MET A 99 -9.89 -7.93 1.59
CA MET A 99 -9.78 -6.48 1.32
C MET A 99 -9.08 -5.75 2.45
N LEU A 100 -9.42 -6.05 3.71
CA LEU A 100 -8.71 -5.51 4.87
C LEU A 100 -7.22 -5.85 4.84
N ASN A 101 -6.89 -7.13 4.64
CA ASN A 101 -5.50 -7.56 4.56
C ASN A 101 -4.74 -6.84 3.43
N PHE A 102 -5.40 -6.62 2.28
CA PHE A 102 -4.83 -5.87 1.17
C PHE A 102 -4.60 -4.39 1.48
N ILE A 103 -5.57 -3.69 2.08
CA ILE A 103 -5.41 -2.30 2.51
C ILE A 103 -4.25 -2.20 3.52
N PHE A 104 -4.20 -3.10 4.51
CA PHE A 104 -3.12 -3.12 5.49
C PHE A 104 -1.76 -3.48 4.88
N SER A 105 -1.69 -4.41 3.92
CA SER A 105 -0.43 -4.78 3.27
C SER A 105 0.15 -3.62 2.47
N ILE A 106 -0.70 -2.92 1.70
CA ILE A 106 -0.35 -1.71 0.96
C ILE A 106 0.11 -0.59 1.92
N THR A 107 -0.66 -0.33 2.98
CA THR A 107 -0.33 0.69 3.99
C THR A 107 1.03 0.42 4.63
N PHE A 108 1.26 -0.82 5.04
CA PHE A 108 2.52 -1.21 5.66
C PHE A 108 3.69 -1.12 4.67
N SER A 109 3.50 -1.50 3.40
CA SER A 109 4.50 -1.28 2.34
C SER A 109 4.86 0.20 2.22
N MET A 110 3.88 1.12 2.24
CA MET A 110 4.16 2.56 2.17
C MET A 110 5.05 3.02 3.32
N PHE A 111 4.75 2.61 4.56
CA PHE A 111 5.57 2.98 5.72
C PHE A 111 6.99 2.43 5.63
N ILE A 112 7.15 1.17 5.19
CA ILE A 112 8.49 0.59 4.99
C ILE A 112 9.24 1.37 3.92
N LEU A 113 8.63 1.66 2.78
CA LEU A 113 9.26 2.39 1.68
C LEU A 113 9.65 3.81 2.11
N LEU A 114 8.75 4.53 2.76
CA LEU A 114 8.98 5.88 3.27
C LEU A 114 10.09 5.88 4.33
N GLY A 115 10.02 4.98 5.31
CA GLY A 115 11.03 4.87 6.36
C GLY A 115 12.40 4.48 5.80
N THR A 116 12.44 3.55 4.84
CA THR A 116 13.69 3.14 4.18
C THR A 116 14.31 4.32 3.43
N GLN A 117 13.51 5.10 2.70
CA GLN A 117 14.00 6.30 2.00
C GLN A 117 14.58 7.34 2.95
N TYR A 118 13.93 7.62 4.08
CA TYR A 118 14.50 8.53 5.07
C TYR A 118 15.78 7.99 5.71
N ILE A 119 15.86 6.69 5.97
CA ILE A 119 17.10 6.06 6.45
C ILE A 119 18.21 6.19 5.40
N MET A 120 17.94 5.94 4.12
CA MET A 120 18.91 6.10 3.04
C MET A 120 19.41 7.54 2.94
N LEU A 121 18.53 8.54 3.09
CA LEU A 121 18.91 9.94 3.12
C LEU A 121 19.89 10.29 4.25
N LEU A 122 19.80 9.64 5.42
CA LEU A 122 20.78 9.83 6.50
C LEU A 122 22.19 9.41 6.09
N PHE A 123 22.31 8.48 5.13
CA PHE A 123 23.58 8.03 4.55
C PHE A 123 23.95 8.77 3.26
N GLY A 124 23.17 9.78 2.86
CA GLY A 124 23.37 10.52 1.60
C GLY A 124 22.92 9.77 0.34
N GLU A 125 22.28 8.62 0.49
CA GLU A 125 21.83 7.78 -0.61
C GLU A 125 20.41 8.16 -1.07
N LYS A 126 20.19 8.19 -2.39
CA LYS A 126 18.89 8.49 -3.01
C LYS A 126 18.49 7.38 -3.96
N SER A 127 17.27 6.86 -3.85
CA SER A 127 16.79 5.78 -4.72
C SER A 127 15.51 6.13 -5.46
N MET A 128 15.62 6.29 -6.78
CA MET A 128 14.46 6.52 -7.65
C MET A 128 13.55 5.31 -7.76
N PHE A 129 14.09 4.10 -7.56
CA PHE A 129 13.31 2.89 -7.51
C PHE A 129 12.37 2.89 -6.30
N PHE A 130 12.89 3.15 -5.11
CA PHE A 130 12.07 3.22 -3.90
C PHE A 130 11.09 4.40 -3.93
N LEU A 131 11.47 5.54 -4.52
CA LEU A 131 10.57 6.67 -4.70
C LEU A 131 9.41 6.32 -5.64
N SER A 132 9.71 5.74 -6.81
CA SER A 132 8.70 5.28 -7.78
C SER A 132 7.76 4.24 -7.18
N ALA A 133 8.31 3.32 -6.39
CA ALA A 133 7.52 2.36 -5.65
C ALA A 133 6.58 3.05 -4.66
N LEU A 134 7.09 3.94 -3.81
CA LEU A 134 6.26 4.67 -2.87
C LEU A 134 5.13 5.44 -3.56
N MET A 135 5.42 6.10 -4.69
CA MET A 135 4.40 6.79 -5.50
C MET A 135 3.30 5.86 -5.98
N LEU A 136 3.65 4.71 -6.56
CA LEU A 136 2.67 3.73 -7.03
C LEU A 136 1.84 3.13 -5.90
N TYR A 137 2.48 2.80 -4.78
CA TYR A 137 1.77 2.27 -3.61
C TYR A 137 0.77 3.30 -3.07
N VAL A 138 1.19 4.56 -2.91
CA VAL A 138 0.30 5.65 -2.46
C VAL A 138 -0.87 5.83 -3.43
N PHE A 139 -0.60 5.91 -4.73
CA PHE A 139 -1.63 6.10 -5.74
C PHE A 139 -2.66 4.96 -5.77
N ILE A 140 -2.20 3.72 -5.83
CA ILE A 140 -3.09 2.54 -5.87
C ILE A 140 -3.79 2.35 -4.53
N GLY A 141 -3.12 2.63 -3.42
CA GLY A 141 -3.73 2.65 -2.09
C GLY A 141 -4.91 3.61 -2.05
N PHE A 142 -4.74 4.86 -2.48
CA PHE A 142 -5.80 5.86 -2.53
C PHE A 142 -6.99 5.38 -3.36
N ILE A 143 -6.77 4.89 -4.59
CA ILE A 143 -7.85 4.40 -5.46
C ILE A 143 -8.63 3.28 -4.77
N VAL A 144 -7.93 2.33 -4.16
CA VAL A 144 -8.56 1.19 -3.48
C VAL A 144 -9.37 1.66 -2.28
N VAL A 145 -8.78 2.47 -1.40
CA VAL A 145 -9.44 2.94 -0.18
C VAL A 145 -10.65 3.81 -0.50
N LEU A 146 -10.55 4.73 -1.46
CA LEU A 146 -11.67 5.55 -1.92
C LEU A 146 -12.77 4.69 -2.55
N GLY A 147 -12.40 3.72 -3.40
CA GLY A 147 -13.37 2.80 -4.01
C GLY A 147 -14.11 1.96 -2.97
N VAL A 148 -13.41 1.49 -1.92
CA VAL A 148 -14.04 0.79 -0.81
C VAL A 148 -14.94 1.72 0.01
N TRP A 149 -14.49 2.93 0.30
CA TRP A 149 -15.27 3.90 1.06
C TRP A 149 -16.59 4.24 0.35
N HIS A 150 -16.52 4.69 -0.91
CA HIS A 150 -17.72 5.01 -1.67
C HIS A 150 -18.60 3.78 -1.93
N GLY A 151 -18.00 2.61 -2.11
CA GLY A 151 -18.75 1.36 -2.21
C GLY A 151 -19.57 1.06 -0.95
N LEU A 152 -19.07 1.40 0.23
CA LEU A 152 -19.82 1.28 1.48
C LEU A 152 -20.93 2.34 1.60
N GLU A 153 -20.67 3.60 1.23
CA GLU A 153 -21.67 4.68 1.28
C GLU A 153 -22.87 4.40 0.38
N ILE A 154 -22.63 4.01 -0.87
CA ILE A 154 -23.71 3.72 -1.84
C ILE A 154 -24.62 2.58 -1.33
N LEU A 155 -24.04 1.57 -0.68
CA LEU A 155 -24.81 0.44 -0.13
C LEU A 155 -25.63 0.82 1.11
N ASP A 156 -25.29 1.93 1.75
CA ASP A 156 -26.01 2.44 2.91
C ASP A 156 -27.28 3.16 2.48
N ASP A 157 -27.15 4.01 1.46
CA ASP A 157 -28.26 4.76 0.89
C ASP A 157 -29.33 3.82 0.31
N VAL A 158 -28.92 2.70 -0.30
CA VAL A 158 -29.84 1.69 -0.86
C VAL A 158 -30.60 0.89 0.20
N LYS A 159 -30.11 0.81 1.45
CA LYS A 159 -30.80 0.09 2.53
C LYS A 159 -31.79 0.96 3.32
N THR A 160 -31.75 2.26 3.09
CA THR A 160 -32.65 3.23 3.74
C THR A 160 -33.93 3.53 2.94
N ASP A 161 -34.07 2.94 1.75
CA ASP A 161 -35.28 2.94 0.90
C ASP A 161 -35.97 1.57 0.92
#